data_AF-A0A2C6KFB8-F1
#
_entry.id   AF-A0A2C6KFB8-F1
#
_cell.length_a   1.000
_cell.length_b   1.000
_cell.length_c   1.000
_cell.angle_alpha   90.00
_cell.angle_beta   90.00
_cell.angle_gamma   90.00
#
_symmetry.space_group_name_H-M   'P 1'
#
loop_
_entity.id
_entity.type
_entity.pdbx_description
1 polymer ?
#
loop_
_entity_poly.entity_id
_entity_poly.type
_entity_poly.pdbx_seq_one_letter_code
_entity_poly.pdbx_strand_id
1 'polypeptide(L)'
;MKLRKLSVKVVEEGEETIGMRLPIFASRYLIGSYPAALHLLRRKHLFLIKKGTPLTDHLRFLRLQRERPDGWRDVCVEEGDRIYYPHGLDLLHKAKEEIVSNKERESKEGADELNGETKVFDLRKRLLYKDTDFLAIDKPFGLPSKSPLSFSKKRMNKEECSSSSPISVSSILHQLRFSMDENPSILNVLSSDTRGLVLPLAVQRGGSVAITRWKLLKTTGGGGDRGWQGFDVGRGEAKHRLYGFSLLELEIQQPQFRHQIRAHCLY
;
A
#
# COMPACT_ATOMS: atom_id res chain seq x y z
N MET A 1 3.47 12.85 -35.80
CA MET A 1 2.84 12.30 -34.58
C MET A 1 1.45 11.79 -34.93
N LYS A 2 1.15 10.50 -34.75
CA LYS A 2 -0.24 10.01 -34.88
C LYS A 2 -1.06 10.63 -33.74
N LEU A 3 -2.08 11.43 -34.08
CA LEU A 3 -3.05 11.94 -33.11
C LEU A 3 -3.73 10.73 -32.47
N ARG A 4 -3.39 10.44 -31.22
CA ARG A 4 -4.01 9.38 -30.46
C ARG A 4 -5.48 9.76 -30.27
N LYS A 5 -6.40 8.81 -30.48
CA LYS A 5 -7.82 9.04 -30.22
C LYS A 5 -8.01 9.32 -28.73
N LEU A 6 -8.43 10.54 -28.40
CA LEU A 6 -8.82 10.94 -27.06
C LEU A 6 -10.33 10.83 -26.96
N SER A 7 -10.81 10.27 -25.86
CA SER A 7 -12.19 10.39 -25.43
C SER A 7 -12.36 11.60 -24.53
N VAL A 8 -13.56 12.15 -24.52
CA VAL A 8 -13.95 13.23 -23.61
C VAL A 8 -15.14 12.76 -22.78
N LYS A 9 -15.09 12.99 -21.47
CA LYS A 9 -16.25 12.93 -20.59
C LYS A 9 -16.52 14.35 -20.10
N VAL A 10 -17.75 14.81 -20.32
CA VAL A 10 -18.26 16.04 -19.73
C VAL A 10 -18.91 15.67 -18.40
N VAL A 11 -18.61 16.43 -17.36
CA VAL A 11 -19.20 16.25 -16.03
C VAL A 11 -20.59 16.87 -16.06
N GLU A 12 -21.61 16.07 -15.82
CA GLU A 12 -23.01 16.50 -15.91
C GLU A 12 -23.50 17.11 -14.59
N GLU A 13 -24.50 17.99 -14.68
CA GLU A 13 -25.13 18.59 -13.51
C GLU A 13 -25.88 17.54 -12.70
N GLY A 14 -25.67 17.53 -11.38
CA GLY A 14 -26.28 16.56 -10.46
C GLY A 14 -25.56 15.22 -10.33
N GLU A 15 -24.44 14.98 -11.02
CA GLU A 15 -23.62 13.80 -10.73
C GLU A 15 -23.01 13.94 -9.31
N GLU A 16 -23.10 12.88 -8.48
CA GLU A 16 -22.44 12.77 -7.15
C GLU A 16 -20.91 12.95 -7.19
N THR A 17 -20.37 13.15 -8.38
CA THR A 17 -18.96 13.27 -8.67
C THR A 17 -18.41 14.68 -8.53
N ILE A 18 -19.27 15.69 -8.38
CA ILE A 18 -18.84 17.08 -8.19
C ILE A 18 -18.06 17.19 -6.87
N GLY A 19 -16.91 17.87 -6.92
CA GLY A 19 -16.00 18.02 -5.77
C GLY A 19 -15.06 16.83 -5.55
N MET A 20 -15.20 15.72 -6.31
CA MET A 20 -14.23 14.62 -6.23
C MET A 20 -12.88 15.05 -6.81
N ARG A 21 -11.79 14.58 -6.21
CA ARG A 21 -10.44 14.76 -6.78
C ARG A 21 -10.33 14.00 -8.11
N LEU A 22 -9.72 14.62 -9.12
CA LEU A 22 -9.58 14.06 -10.46
C LEU A 22 -9.00 12.63 -10.51
N PRO A 23 -7.99 12.25 -9.71
CA PRO A 23 -7.48 10.87 -9.71
C PRO A 23 -8.53 9.85 -9.24
N ILE A 24 -9.35 10.23 -8.25
CA ILE A 24 -10.40 9.36 -7.70
C ILE A 24 -11.51 9.22 -8.73
N PHE A 25 -11.97 10.33 -9.31
CA PHE A 25 -12.96 10.34 -10.38
C PHE A 25 -12.52 9.44 -11.55
N ALA A 26 -11.31 9.66 -12.06
CA ALA A 26 -10.78 8.88 -13.18
C ALA A 26 -10.67 7.40 -12.85
N SER A 27 -10.26 7.06 -11.63
CA SER A 27 -10.17 5.66 -11.19
C SER A 27 -11.52 4.97 -11.13
N ARG A 28 -12.58 5.67 -10.72
CA ARG A 28 -13.90 5.10 -10.48
C ARG A 28 -14.75 5.02 -11.75
N TYR A 29 -14.70 6.04 -12.60
CA TYR A 29 -15.63 6.20 -13.72
C TYR A 29 -15.00 6.03 -15.11
N LEU A 30 -13.66 6.12 -15.23
CA LEU A 30 -13.00 6.11 -16.55
C LEU A 30 -12.06 4.90 -16.74
N ILE A 31 -11.21 4.61 -15.74
CA ILE A 31 -10.08 3.69 -15.89
C ILE A 31 -10.26 2.38 -15.10
N GLY A 32 -10.99 2.41 -13.98
CA GLY A 32 -11.15 1.25 -13.09
C GLY A 32 -9.93 0.94 -12.23
N SER A 33 -8.88 1.78 -12.24
CA SER A 33 -7.64 1.55 -11.48
C SER A 33 -6.98 2.87 -11.09
N TYR A 34 -6.80 3.08 -9.78
CA TYR A 34 -6.21 4.30 -9.24
C TYR A 34 -4.72 4.48 -9.61
N PRO A 35 -3.86 3.45 -9.52
CA PRO A 35 -2.47 3.55 -9.99
C PRO A 35 -2.35 3.91 -11.48
N ALA A 36 -3.21 3.33 -12.33
CA ALA A 36 -3.23 3.64 -13.76
C ALA A 36 -3.69 5.09 -14.02
N ALA A 37 -4.70 5.58 -13.29
CA ALA A 37 -5.12 6.98 -13.35
C ALA A 37 -3.99 7.94 -12.98
N LEU A 38 -3.29 7.68 -11.87
CA LEU A 38 -2.12 8.47 -11.47
C LEU A 38 -1.00 8.44 -12.52
N HIS A 39 -0.73 7.28 -13.11
CA HIS A 39 0.27 7.15 -14.17
C HIS A 39 -0.10 8.02 -15.39
N LEU A 40 -1.34 7.94 -15.86
CA LEU A 40 -1.81 8.71 -17.01
C LEU A 40 -1.81 10.22 -16.74
N LEU A 41 -2.17 10.63 -15.51
CA LEU A 41 -2.09 12.02 -15.07
C LEU A 41 -0.66 12.55 -15.06
N ARG A 42 0.29 11.79 -14.50
CA ARG A 42 1.72 12.15 -14.48
C ARG A 42 2.31 12.29 -15.88
N ARG A 43 1.86 11.47 -16.82
CA ARG A 43 2.26 11.54 -18.23
C ARG A 43 1.49 12.61 -19.01
N LYS A 44 0.59 13.38 -18.38
CA LYS A 44 -0.33 14.32 -19.06
C LYS A 44 -1.18 13.67 -20.16
N HIS A 45 -1.41 12.36 -20.10
CA HIS A 45 -2.28 11.64 -21.03
C HIS A 45 -3.74 11.72 -20.63
N LEU A 46 -4.00 11.80 -19.32
CA LEU A 46 -5.28 12.21 -18.76
C LEU A 46 -5.13 13.63 -18.24
N PHE A 47 -6.10 14.51 -18.54
CA PHE A 47 -6.10 15.89 -18.08
C PHE A 47 -7.53 16.47 -18.09
N LEU A 48 -7.73 17.50 -17.26
CA LEU A 48 -9.00 18.20 -17.12
C LEU A 48 -8.88 19.60 -17.72
N ILE A 49 -9.92 20.03 -18.42
CA ILE A 49 -10.10 21.40 -18.91
C ILE A 49 -11.34 21.97 -18.23
N LYS A 50 -11.17 23.14 -17.60
CA LYS A 50 -12.23 23.81 -16.84
C LYS A 50 -13.34 24.34 -17.74
N LYS A 51 -14.58 24.33 -17.25
CA LYS A 51 -15.71 25.03 -17.90
C LYS A 51 -15.33 26.49 -18.15
N GLY A 52 -15.68 27.03 -19.32
CA GLY A 52 -15.36 28.42 -19.70
C GLY A 52 -13.95 28.66 -20.26
N THR A 53 -13.09 27.65 -20.34
CA THR A 53 -11.78 27.80 -21.00
C THR A 53 -11.97 28.20 -22.47
N PRO A 54 -11.26 29.23 -22.98
CA PRO A 54 -11.34 29.66 -24.37
C PRO A 54 -11.06 28.51 -25.35
N LEU A 55 -11.74 28.52 -26.49
CA LEU A 55 -11.59 27.47 -27.51
C LEU A 55 -10.14 27.37 -28.03
N THR A 56 -9.45 28.49 -28.12
CA THR A 56 -8.04 28.57 -28.54
C THR A 56 -7.13 27.79 -27.59
N ASP A 57 -7.28 27.98 -26.29
CA ASP A 57 -6.50 27.29 -25.26
C ASP A 57 -6.88 25.81 -25.18
N HIS A 58 -8.17 25.52 -25.34
CA HIS A 58 -8.65 24.16 -25.42
C HIS A 58 -7.97 23.38 -26.57
N LEU A 59 -7.98 23.92 -27.79
CA LEU A 59 -7.30 23.31 -28.93
C LEU A 59 -5.78 23.21 -28.72
N ARG A 60 -5.20 24.20 -28.04
CA ARG A 60 -3.79 24.22 -27.67
C ARG A 60 -3.43 23.05 -26.75
N PHE A 61 -4.21 22.79 -25.69
CA PHE A 61 -4.01 21.64 -24.79
C PHE A 61 -4.18 20.28 -25.48
N LEU A 62 -5.10 20.19 -26.44
CA LEU A 62 -5.28 18.97 -27.23
C LEU A 62 -4.05 18.67 -28.10
N ARG A 63 -3.49 19.70 -28.75
CA ARG A 63 -2.34 19.58 -29.66
C ARG A 63 -1.01 19.42 -28.92
N LEU A 64 -0.77 20.19 -27.86
CA LEU A 64 0.52 20.32 -27.21
C LEU A 64 0.50 19.71 -25.81
N GLN A 65 0.96 18.45 -25.70
CA GLN A 65 1.00 17.71 -24.44
C GLN A 65 1.77 18.45 -23.33
N ARG A 66 2.85 19.15 -23.69
CA ARG A 66 3.69 19.90 -22.75
C ARG A 66 2.93 21.02 -22.03
N GLU A 67 1.93 21.61 -22.68
CA GLU A 67 1.18 22.76 -22.19
C GLU A 67 -0.05 22.35 -21.38
N ARG A 68 -0.32 21.04 -21.24
CA ARG A 68 -1.43 20.56 -20.41
C ARG A 68 -1.15 20.86 -18.93
N PRO A 69 -2.19 21.17 -18.13
CA PRO A 69 -2.03 21.54 -16.72
C PRO A 69 -1.32 20.45 -15.90
N ASP A 70 -0.36 20.84 -15.05
CA ASP A 70 0.41 19.93 -14.19
C ASP A 70 -0.28 19.60 -12.84
N GLY A 71 -1.36 20.31 -12.50
CA GLY A 71 -1.93 20.39 -11.16
C GLY A 71 -2.84 19.24 -10.68
N TRP A 72 -2.68 18.02 -11.18
CA TRP A 72 -3.69 16.96 -10.98
C TRP A 72 -3.91 16.47 -9.52
N ARG A 73 -3.04 16.81 -8.57
CA ARG A 73 -3.20 16.35 -7.17
C ARG A 73 -4.39 17.00 -6.50
N ASP A 74 -4.57 18.30 -6.66
CA ASP A 74 -5.54 19.08 -5.88
C ASP A 74 -6.67 19.62 -6.75
N VAL A 75 -6.72 19.23 -8.01
CA VAL A 75 -7.83 19.55 -8.92
C VAL A 75 -9.04 18.69 -8.55
N CYS A 76 -10.08 19.37 -8.09
CA CYS A 76 -11.42 18.82 -7.97
C CYS A 76 -12.19 19.03 -9.27
N VAL A 77 -13.04 18.05 -9.55
CA VAL A 77 -13.92 18.03 -10.72
C VAL A 77 -15.13 18.89 -10.42
N GLU A 78 -15.42 19.84 -11.30
CA GLU A 78 -16.60 20.72 -11.21
C GLU A 78 -17.58 20.42 -12.35
N GLU A 79 -18.80 20.90 -12.19
CA GLU A 79 -19.85 20.75 -13.20
C GLU A 79 -19.44 21.40 -14.53
N GLY A 80 -19.65 20.68 -15.63
CA GLY A 80 -19.33 21.13 -16.99
C GLY A 80 -17.84 21.11 -17.32
N ASP A 81 -16.98 20.63 -16.41
CA ASP A 81 -15.58 20.33 -16.73
C ASP A 81 -15.49 19.22 -17.77
N ARG A 82 -14.43 19.27 -18.59
CA ARG A 82 -14.16 18.30 -19.65
C ARG A 82 -12.91 17.52 -19.33
N ILE A 83 -13.05 16.21 -19.18
CA ILE A 83 -11.95 15.32 -18.87
C ILE A 83 -11.57 14.54 -20.13
N TYR A 84 -10.33 14.75 -20.57
CA TYR A 84 -9.75 14.07 -21.72
C TYR A 84 -8.92 12.90 -21.25
N TYR A 85 -9.14 11.74 -21.86
CA TYR A 85 -8.42 10.50 -21.55
C TYR A 85 -8.19 9.67 -22.83
N PRO A 86 -7.16 8.83 -22.87
CA PRO A 86 -6.90 7.99 -24.04
C PRO A 86 -8.03 6.97 -24.24
N HIS A 87 -8.50 6.85 -25.48
CA HIS A 87 -9.45 5.80 -25.86
C HIS A 87 -8.68 4.52 -26.21
N GLY A 88 -9.11 3.39 -25.65
CA GLY A 88 -8.57 2.06 -25.96
C GLY A 88 -7.92 1.36 -24.76
N LEU A 89 -8.23 0.07 -24.64
CA LEU A 89 -7.72 -0.82 -23.60
C LEU A 89 -6.18 -0.90 -23.64
N ASP A 90 -5.56 -0.82 -24.81
CA ASP A 90 -4.11 -0.99 -24.99
C ASP A 90 -3.26 -0.05 -24.14
N LEU A 91 -3.66 1.22 -23.98
CA LEU A 91 -2.93 2.18 -23.16
C LEU A 91 -3.14 1.94 -21.67
N LEU A 92 -4.30 1.41 -21.29
CA LEU A 92 -4.59 1.03 -19.91
C LEU A 92 -3.82 -0.25 -19.55
N HIS A 93 -3.75 -1.22 -20.46
CA HIS A 93 -2.91 -2.41 -20.30
C HIS A 93 -1.44 -2.04 -20.22
N LYS A 94 -0.93 -1.22 -21.15
CA LYS A 94 0.45 -0.73 -21.08
C LYS A 94 0.76 0.03 -19.80
N ALA A 95 -0.17 0.87 -19.33
CA ALA A 95 0.03 1.57 -18.06
C ALA A 95 0.10 0.58 -16.89
N LYS A 96 -0.74 -0.46 -16.87
CA LYS A 96 -0.69 -1.53 -15.86
C LYS A 96 0.60 -2.34 -15.96
N GLU A 97 1.00 -2.74 -17.15
CA GLU A 97 2.25 -3.48 -17.42
C GLU A 97 3.49 -2.66 -17.04
N GLU A 98 3.53 -1.36 -17.36
CA GLU A 98 4.62 -0.46 -16.94
C GLU A 98 4.69 -0.34 -15.42
N ILE A 99 3.55 -0.30 -14.73
CA ILE A 99 3.52 -0.26 -13.26
C ILE A 99 4.05 -1.57 -12.68
N VAL A 100 3.63 -2.72 -13.22
CA VAL A 100 4.08 -4.04 -12.79
C VAL A 100 5.58 -4.22 -13.06
N SER A 101 6.04 -3.92 -14.27
CA SER A 101 7.44 -4.06 -14.67
C SER A 101 8.38 -3.13 -13.90
N ASN A 102 7.98 -1.89 -13.61
CA ASN A 102 8.78 -1.01 -12.75
C ASN A 102 8.89 -1.58 -11.32
N LYS A 103 7.79 -2.12 -10.79
CA LYS A 103 7.77 -2.76 -9.47
C LYS A 103 8.63 -4.03 -9.45
N GLU A 104 8.65 -4.80 -10.54
CA GLU A 104 9.51 -5.97 -10.70
C GLU A 104 10.98 -5.61 -10.84
N ARG A 105 11.33 -4.53 -11.56
CA ARG A 105 12.72 -4.04 -11.65
C ARG A 105 13.24 -3.59 -10.29
N GLU A 106 12.45 -2.81 -9.56
CA GLU A 106 12.76 -2.43 -8.17
C GLU A 106 12.91 -3.66 -7.25
N SER A 107 12.21 -4.76 -7.54
CA SER A 107 12.31 -6.00 -6.76
C SER A 107 13.50 -6.88 -7.16
N LYS A 108 13.89 -6.90 -8.44
CA LYS A 108 14.99 -7.73 -8.96
C LYS A 108 16.36 -7.11 -8.69
N GLU A 109 16.49 -5.79 -8.81
CA GLU A 109 17.74 -5.09 -8.46
C GLU A 109 18.11 -5.27 -6.98
N GLY A 110 17.12 -5.43 -6.09
CA GLY A 110 17.36 -5.79 -4.69
C GLY A 110 17.60 -7.28 -4.41
N ALA A 111 17.31 -8.18 -5.36
CA ALA A 111 17.43 -9.62 -5.17
C ALA A 111 18.79 -10.18 -5.62
N ASP A 112 19.38 -9.63 -6.68
CA ASP A 112 20.64 -10.14 -7.23
C ASP A 112 21.87 -9.77 -6.37
N GLU A 113 21.83 -8.68 -5.60
CA GLU A 113 22.89 -8.33 -4.63
C GLU A 113 22.84 -9.15 -3.33
N LEU A 114 21.78 -9.93 -3.10
CA LEU A 114 21.52 -10.65 -1.84
C LEU A 114 21.92 -12.14 -1.88
N ASN A 115 22.52 -12.61 -2.98
CA ASN A 115 22.94 -14.00 -3.15
C ASN A 115 24.35 -14.32 -2.58
N GLY A 116 25.02 -13.35 -1.95
CA GLY A 116 26.24 -13.56 -1.17
C GLY A 116 25.95 -13.79 0.31
N GLU A 117 25.78 -15.05 0.73
CA GLU A 117 25.93 -15.56 2.11
C GLU A 117 25.10 -14.96 3.27
N THR A 118 24.18 -14.04 3.04
CA THR A 118 23.20 -13.71 4.10
C THR A 118 22.20 -14.86 4.18
N LYS A 119 22.17 -15.57 5.32
CA LYS A 119 21.14 -16.58 5.65
C LYS A 119 19.77 -16.02 5.29
N VAL A 120 19.28 -16.39 4.10
CA VAL A 120 18.08 -15.80 3.51
C VAL A 120 16.95 -16.02 4.50
N PHE A 121 16.45 -14.91 5.03
CA PHE A 121 15.38 -14.95 5.99
C PHE A 121 14.12 -15.48 5.30
N ASP A 122 13.79 -16.74 5.56
CA ASP A 122 12.66 -17.44 4.96
C ASP A 122 11.38 -17.16 5.76
N LEU A 123 10.54 -16.28 5.21
CA LEU A 123 9.25 -15.95 5.82
C LEU A 123 8.28 -17.13 5.86
N ARG A 124 8.42 -18.11 4.95
CA ARG A 124 7.50 -19.26 4.90
C ARG A 124 7.62 -20.09 6.16
N LYS A 125 8.83 -20.24 6.72
CA LYS A 125 9.07 -20.92 8.00
C LYS A 125 8.48 -20.20 9.20
N ARG A 126 8.13 -18.92 9.06
CA ARG A 126 7.55 -18.07 10.10
C ARG A 126 6.07 -17.78 9.91
N LEU A 127 5.46 -18.40 8.91
CA LEU A 127 4.04 -18.31 8.68
C LEU A 127 3.33 -19.08 9.80
N LEU A 128 2.58 -18.35 10.63
CA LEU A 128 1.79 -18.92 11.72
C LEU A 128 0.40 -19.33 11.24
N TYR A 129 -0.16 -18.59 10.29
CA TYR A 129 -1.50 -18.83 9.77
C TYR A 129 -1.62 -18.36 8.32
N LYS A 130 -2.45 -19.07 7.55
CA LYS A 130 -2.73 -18.79 6.14
C LYS A 130 -4.22 -18.94 5.89
N ASP A 131 -4.84 -17.90 5.36
CA ASP A 131 -6.21 -17.90 4.84
C ASP A 131 -6.24 -17.43 3.39
N THR A 132 -7.43 -17.44 2.78
CA THR A 132 -7.70 -16.77 1.50
C THR A 132 -7.49 -15.27 1.59
N ASP A 133 -7.88 -14.64 2.71
CA ASP A 133 -7.98 -13.18 2.81
C ASP A 133 -6.79 -12.52 3.51
N PHE A 134 -6.14 -13.23 4.43
CA PHE A 134 -4.99 -12.70 5.18
C PHE A 134 -4.02 -13.81 5.58
N LEU A 135 -2.83 -13.38 5.99
CA LEU A 135 -1.75 -14.21 6.49
C LEU A 135 -1.37 -13.73 7.89
N ALA A 136 -0.74 -14.59 8.69
CA ALA A 136 -0.15 -14.20 9.96
C ALA A 136 1.28 -14.72 10.07
N ILE A 137 2.22 -13.82 10.38
CA ILE A 137 3.66 -14.10 10.40
C ILE A 137 4.23 -13.72 11.77
N ASP A 138 5.10 -14.57 12.34
CA ASP A 138 5.95 -14.19 13.48
C ASP A 138 7.15 -13.35 13.02
N LYS A 139 7.07 -12.03 13.18
CA LYS A 139 8.16 -11.12 12.87
C LYS A 139 9.22 -11.14 13.98
N PRO A 140 10.50 -11.42 13.67
CA PRO A 140 11.60 -11.37 14.63
C PRO A 140 11.91 -9.94 15.06
N PHE A 141 12.61 -9.84 16.18
CA PHE A 141 13.36 -8.65 16.56
C PHE A 141 14.42 -8.32 15.49
N GLY A 142 14.64 -7.04 15.24
CA GLY A 142 15.63 -6.51 14.30
C GLY A 142 15.13 -6.36 12.85
N LEU A 143 13.99 -6.93 12.48
CA LEU A 143 13.50 -6.89 11.10
C LEU A 143 12.42 -5.82 10.92
N PRO A 144 12.66 -4.68 10.25
CA PRO A 144 11.66 -3.63 10.07
C PRO A 144 10.45 -4.11 9.25
N SER A 145 9.23 -3.71 9.61
CA SER A 145 8.03 -4.11 8.86
C SER A 145 7.94 -3.45 7.48
N LYS A 146 8.25 -2.15 7.38
CA LYS A 146 8.28 -1.39 6.13
C LYS A 146 9.70 -0.91 5.85
N SER A 147 10.07 -0.84 4.57
CA SER A 147 11.33 -0.21 4.16
C SER A 147 11.31 1.28 4.57
N PRO A 148 12.41 1.83 5.11
CA PRO A 148 12.48 3.24 5.54
C PRO A 148 12.14 4.24 4.42
N LEU A 149 12.26 3.81 3.16
CA LEU A 149 11.95 4.62 1.97
C LEU A 149 10.46 4.93 1.76
N SER A 150 9.52 4.33 2.52
CA SER A 150 8.08 4.58 2.32
C SER A 150 7.58 5.88 2.95
N PHE A 151 8.32 6.47 3.89
CA PHE A 151 7.97 7.73 4.51
C PHE A 151 8.88 8.82 3.95
N SER A 152 8.32 9.70 3.11
CA SER A 152 8.96 10.96 2.70
C SER A 152 10.23 10.82 1.83
N LYS A 153 10.05 10.78 0.50
CA LYS A 153 11.08 11.22 -0.49
C LYS A 153 11.29 12.74 -0.43
N LYS A 154 11.44 13.33 0.75
CA LYS A 154 11.74 14.75 0.92
C LYS A 154 13.26 14.88 1.08
N ARG A 155 13.91 15.16 -0.05
CA ARG A 155 15.30 15.66 -0.20
C ARG A 155 16.27 15.20 0.90
N MET A 156 16.86 14.01 0.74
CA MET A 156 18.18 13.75 1.30
C MET A 156 19.15 13.44 0.17
N ASN A 157 20.33 14.04 0.29
CA ASN A 157 21.38 14.06 -0.72
C ASN A 157 21.84 12.63 -1.05
N LYS A 158 22.12 12.43 -2.34
CA LYS A 158 22.27 11.12 -2.99
C LYS A 158 23.69 10.54 -2.90
N GLU A 159 24.58 11.07 -2.06
CA GLU A 159 26.02 10.84 -2.24
C GLU A 159 26.67 9.83 -1.29
N GLU A 160 26.02 9.36 -0.23
CA GLU A 160 26.66 8.41 0.70
C GLU A 160 25.69 7.35 1.22
N CYS A 161 25.44 6.30 0.42
CA CYS A 161 24.90 5.02 0.91
C CYS A 161 25.10 3.93 -0.15
N SER A 162 26.34 3.48 -0.28
CA SER A 162 26.68 2.22 -0.96
C SER A 162 26.45 0.99 -0.06
N SER A 163 25.76 1.14 1.07
CA SER A 163 25.39 0.05 1.97
C SER A 163 23.96 -0.40 1.65
N SER A 164 23.84 -1.64 1.16
CA SER A 164 22.61 -2.42 0.97
C SER A 164 21.46 -1.96 1.87
N SER A 165 20.33 -1.57 1.27
CA SER A 165 19.14 -1.20 2.03
C SER A 165 18.74 -2.33 2.99
N PRO A 166 18.46 -2.04 4.27
CA PRO A 166 18.16 -3.09 5.24
C PRO A 166 16.92 -3.88 4.84
N ILE A 167 17.02 -5.21 4.89
CA ILE A 167 15.93 -6.14 4.59
C ILE A 167 14.74 -5.80 5.48
N SER A 168 13.56 -5.59 4.88
CA SER A 168 12.31 -5.35 5.59
C SER A 168 11.31 -6.46 5.30
N VAL A 169 10.34 -6.71 6.20
CA VAL A 169 9.26 -7.67 5.95
C VAL A 169 8.60 -7.37 4.61
N SER A 170 8.29 -6.10 4.32
CA SER A 170 7.67 -5.70 3.06
C SER A 170 8.47 -6.10 1.81
N SER A 171 9.80 -6.11 1.88
CA SER A 171 10.66 -6.50 0.74
C SER A 171 10.59 -8.00 0.44
N ILE A 172 10.40 -8.83 1.47
CA ILE A 172 10.40 -10.30 1.36
C ILE A 172 8.98 -10.91 1.33
N LEU A 173 7.92 -10.10 1.43
CA LEU A 173 6.53 -10.59 1.37
C LEU A 173 6.18 -11.33 0.08
N HIS A 174 6.92 -11.11 -1.00
CA HIS A 174 6.74 -11.84 -2.25
C HIS A 174 6.93 -13.36 -2.08
N GLN A 175 7.70 -13.80 -1.07
CA GLN A 175 7.85 -15.22 -0.71
C GLN A 175 6.51 -15.87 -0.32
N LEU A 176 5.56 -15.07 0.17
CA LEU A 176 4.25 -15.52 0.66
C LEU A 176 3.13 -15.45 -0.38
N ARG A 177 3.46 -15.27 -1.67
CA ARG A 177 2.52 -15.38 -2.79
C ARG A 177 2.06 -16.82 -3.00
N PHE A 178 1.15 -17.30 -2.16
CA PHE A 178 0.52 -18.61 -2.33
C PHE A 178 -0.57 -18.54 -3.41
N SER A 179 -0.16 -18.53 -4.69
CA SER A 179 -1.05 -18.45 -5.85
C SER A 179 -1.82 -17.13 -5.97
N MET A 180 -1.27 -16.05 -5.42
CA MET A 180 -1.82 -14.70 -5.53
C MET A 180 -1.16 -13.95 -6.68
N ASP A 181 -1.96 -13.24 -7.48
CA ASP A 181 -1.45 -12.39 -8.57
C ASP A 181 -0.63 -11.20 -8.03
N GLU A 182 -0.96 -10.75 -6.82
CA GLU A 182 -0.35 -9.58 -6.19
C GLU A 182 0.47 -9.91 -4.94
N ASN A 183 1.35 -8.98 -4.55
CA ASN A 183 2.08 -9.08 -3.28
C ASN A 183 1.13 -8.75 -2.12
N PRO A 184 1.14 -9.53 -1.03
CA PRO A 184 0.31 -9.20 0.12
C PRO A 184 0.74 -7.87 0.75
N SER A 185 -0.21 -7.12 1.33
CA SER A 185 0.05 -5.80 1.92
C SER A 185 -0.03 -5.84 3.44
N ILE A 186 0.94 -5.26 4.14
CA ILE A 186 1.00 -5.24 5.61
C ILE A 186 -0.09 -4.34 6.19
N LEU A 187 -0.94 -4.88 7.07
CA LEU A 187 -1.95 -4.13 7.81
C LEU A 187 -1.36 -3.36 8.99
N ASN A 188 -0.52 -4.03 9.79
CA ASN A 188 0.05 -3.47 11.02
C ASN A 188 1.57 -3.29 10.91
N VAL A 189 2.07 -2.12 11.29
CA VAL A 189 3.50 -1.81 11.24
C VAL A 189 4.09 -1.99 12.62
N LEU A 190 5.05 -2.92 12.74
CA LEU A 190 5.87 -3.09 13.94
C LEU A 190 7.23 -2.43 13.73
N SER A 191 7.72 -1.71 14.72
CA SER A 191 9.07 -1.13 14.73
C SER A 191 10.13 -2.23 14.63
N SER A 192 11.34 -1.90 14.18
CA SER A 192 12.42 -2.89 13.99
C SER A 192 12.78 -3.65 15.27
N ASP A 193 12.69 -2.99 16.41
CA ASP A 193 12.94 -3.52 17.76
C ASP A 193 11.74 -4.25 18.38
N THR A 194 10.60 -4.32 17.70
CA THR A 194 9.43 -5.07 18.18
C THR A 194 9.34 -6.43 17.50
N ARG A 195 9.36 -7.51 18.29
CA ARG A 195 8.97 -8.85 17.84
C ARG A 195 7.44 -8.99 17.93
N GLY A 196 6.81 -9.66 16.98
CA GLY A 196 5.40 -10.01 17.12
C GLY A 196 4.69 -10.36 15.83
N LEU A 197 3.37 -10.45 15.93
CA LEU A 197 2.50 -10.85 14.82
C LEU A 197 2.38 -9.73 13.77
N VAL A 198 2.74 -10.03 12.54
CA VAL A 198 2.44 -9.19 11.37
C VAL A 198 1.33 -9.85 10.55
N LEU A 199 0.36 -9.05 10.12
CA LEU A 199 -0.78 -9.47 9.33
C LEU A 199 -0.72 -8.88 7.92
N PRO A 200 -0.18 -9.61 6.93
CA PRO A 200 -0.37 -9.27 5.53
C PRO A 200 -1.78 -9.63 5.06
N LEU A 201 -2.43 -8.74 4.30
CA LEU A 201 -3.61 -9.08 3.50
C LEU A 201 -3.20 -9.84 2.26
N ALA A 202 -3.86 -10.97 2.01
CA ALA A 202 -3.67 -11.79 0.82
C ALA A 202 -4.45 -11.25 -0.39
N VAL A 203 -5.63 -10.67 -0.17
CA VAL A 203 -6.57 -10.33 -1.26
C VAL A 203 -6.85 -8.83 -1.33
N GLN A 204 -6.54 -8.21 -2.48
CA GLN A 204 -7.05 -6.88 -2.87
C GLN A 204 -8.45 -6.98 -3.51
N ARG A 205 -9.42 -7.62 -2.87
CA ARG A 205 -10.82 -7.46 -3.31
C ARG A 205 -11.33 -6.09 -2.88
N GLY A 206 -10.77 -5.01 -3.44
CA GLY A 206 -11.32 -3.64 -3.49
C GLY A 206 -11.81 -2.97 -2.21
N GLY A 207 -11.79 -3.66 -1.07
CA GLY A 207 -12.31 -3.23 0.20
C GLY A 207 -11.13 -2.93 1.08
N SER A 208 -11.07 -1.71 1.61
CA SER A 208 -10.34 -1.47 2.84
C SER A 208 -10.91 -2.42 3.88
N VAL A 209 -10.26 -3.56 4.09
CA VAL A 209 -10.51 -4.38 5.27
C VAL A 209 -9.92 -3.59 6.43
N ALA A 210 -10.73 -2.69 6.97
CA ALA A 210 -10.39 -1.99 8.19
C ALA A 210 -10.37 -3.07 9.28
N ILE A 211 -9.21 -3.32 9.88
CA ILE A 211 -9.20 -3.97 11.18
C ILE A 211 -9.95 -3.01 12.10
N THR A 212 -11.21 -3.31 12.40
CA THR A 212 -12.06 -2.41 13.18
C THR A 212 -11.77 -2.52 14.66
N ARG A 213 -11.30 -3.69 15.13
CA ARG A 213 -10.99 -3.88 16.54
C ARG A 213 -9.91 -4.94 16.79
N TRP A 214 -8.95 -4.58 17.63
CA TRP A 214 -8.09 -5.53 18.32
C TRP A 214 -8.65 -5.75 19.72
N LYS A 215 -8.90 -6.99 20.09
CA LYS A 215 -9.21 -7.33 21.48
C LYS A 215 -8.16 -8.30 21.98
N LEU A 216 -7.34 -7.83 22.92
CA LEU A 216 -6.48 -8.70 23.71
C LEU A 216 -7.40 -9.52 24.63
N LEU A 217 -7.53 -10.82 24.35
CA LEU A 217 -8.44 -11.68 25.11
C LEU A 217 -7.84 -12.12 26.43
N LYS A 218 -6.55 -12.46 26.42
CA LYS A 218 -5.86 -12.98 27.61
C LYS A 218 -4.36 -12.78 27.46
N THR A 219 -3.76 -12.19 28.48
CA THR A 219 -2.32 -12.31 28.76
C THR A 219 -2.17 -13.31 29.89
N THR A 220 -1.28 -14.27 29.74
CA THR A 220 -0.75 -14.99 30.90
C THR A 220 0.73 -14.70 30.94
N GLY A 221 1.17 -13.99 31.97
CA GLY A 221 2.55 -13.99 32.40
C GLY A 221 2.62 -14.87 33.64
N GLY A 222 3.68 -15.66 33.80
CA GLY A 222 3.89 -16.50 34.99
C GLY A 222 4.22 -15.69 36.27
N GLY A 223 3.58 -14.55 36.48
CA GLY A 223 3.69 -13.71 37.68
C GLY A 223 2.30 -13.49 38.24
N GLY A 224 2.12 -13.86 39.51
CA GLY A 224 0.82 -13.91 40.18
C GLY A 224 -0.03 -12.65 40.07
N ASP A 225 -1.32 -12.92 40.01
CA ASP A 225 -2.49 -12.05 40.12
C ASP A 225 -2.28 -10.82 41.04
N ARG A 226 -1.73 -9.74 40.49
CA ARG A 226 -1.94 -8.38 40.99
C ARG A 226 -2.20 -7.46 39.82
N GLY A 227 -3.31 -6.74 39.92
CA GLY A 227 -3.84 -5.87 38.88
C GLY A 227 -2.79 -4.94 38.28
N TRP A 228 -2.93 -4.72 36.98
CA TRP A 228 -2.22 -3.70 36.22
C TRP A 228 -2.47 -2.30 36.83
N GLN A 229 -1.63 -1.88 37.76
CA GLN A 229 -1.41 -0.48 38.09
C GLN A 229 0.03 -0.13 37.72
N GLY A 230 0.18 0.89 36.86
CA GLY A 230 1.39 1.70 36.70
C GLY A 230 2.66 0.97 36.31
N PHE A 231 3.01 1.01 35.01
CA PHE A 231 4.41 0.86 34.60
C PHE A 231 5.17 2.11 35.05
N ASP A 232 5.85 2.04 36.19
CA ASP A 232 6.85 3.03 36.60
C ASP A 232 8.25 2.44 36.35
N VAL A 233 9.06 3.16 35.59
CA VAL A 233 10.39 2.71 35.15
C VAL A 233 11.38 2.98 36.28
N GLY A 234 11.59 1.97 37.12
CA GLY A 234 12.56 2.03 38.22
C GLY A 234 13.39 0.74 38.33
N ARG A 235 14.71 0.90 38.16
CA ARG A 235 15.83 -0.04 38.40
C ARG A 235 15.52 -1.32 39.20
N GLY A 236 15.91 -2.47 38.66
CA GLY A 236 16.17 -3.67 39.47
C GLY A 236 16.21 -4.98 38.68
N GLU A 237 17.42 -5.53 38.56
CA GLU A 237 17.80 -6.94 38.33
C GLU A 237 16.81 -7.92 37.67
N ALA A 238 17.11 -8.27 36.41
CA ALA A 238 16.41 -9.31 35.66
C ALA A 238 16.82 -10.73 36.11
N LYS A 239 16.07 -11.31 37.04
CA LYS A 239 15.97 -12.76 37.23
C LYS A 239 14.51 -13.16 37.23
N HIS A 240 13.98 -13.50 36.05
CA HIS A 240 12.97 -14.54 35.79
C HIS A 240 12.55 -14.41 34.32
N ARG A 241 12.95 -15.37 33.47
CA ARG A 241 12.39 -15.52 32.12
C ARG A 241 10.97 -16.08 32.25
N LEU A 242 10.00 -15.19 32.40
CA LEU A 242 8.59 -15.56 32.33
C LEU A 242 8.19 -15.54 30.86
N TYR A 243 8.07 -16.72 30.26
CA TYR A 243 7.41 -16.86 28.97
C TYR A 243 5.94 -16.49 29.15
N GLY A 244 5.51 -15.41 28.54
CA GLY A 244 4.10 -15.04 28.54
C GLY A 244 3.47 -15.40 27.21
N PHE A 245 2.16 -15.66 27.22
CA PHE A 245 1.39 -15.71 25.97
C PHE A 245 0.28 -14.67 25.94
N SER A 246 0.12 -14.05 24.77
CA SER A 246 -0.98 -13.14 24.46
C SER A 246 -1.91 -13.80 23.44
N LEU A 247 -3.19 -13.92 23.79
CA LEU A 247 -4.26 -14.32 22.88
C LEU A 247 -4.89 -13.07 22.29
N LEU A 248 -4.77 -12.92 20.97
CA LEU A 248 -5.38 -11.82 20.23
C LEU A 248 -6.62 -12.33 19.50
N GLU A 249 -7.75 -11.65 19.70
CA GLU A 249 -8.94 -11.76 18.83
C GLU A 249 -8.91 -10.59 17.86
N LEU A 250 -8.83 -10.93 16.58
CA LEU A 250 -8.99 -9.98 15.49
C LEU A 250 -10.46 -10.02 15.06
N GLU A 251 -11.18 -8.91 15.25
CA GLU A 251 -12.50 -8.76 14.65
C GLU A 251 -12.32 -7.95 13.35
N ILE A 252 -12.49 -8.66 12.23
CA ILE A 252 -12.55 -8.04 10.91
C ILE A 252 -14.04 -7.85 10.59
N GLN A 253 -14.51 -6.61 10.57
CA GLN A 253 -15.83 -6.31 9.99
C GLN A 253 -15.69 -6.19 8.48
N GLN A 254 -15.94 -7.30 7.77
CA GLN A 254 -16.40 -7.22 6.39
C GLN A 254 -17.92 -7.42 6.39
N PRO A 255 -18.69 -6.68 5.58
CA PRO A 255 -20.15 -6.82 5.52
C PRO A 255 -20.65 -8.21 5.09
N GLN A 256 -19.75 -9.12 4.70
CA GLN A 256 -20.09 -10.48 4.23
C GLN A 256 -19.43 -11.61 5.01
N PHE A 257 -18.46 -11.35 5.91
CA PHE A 257 -17.74 -12.40 6.63
C PHE A 257 -17.28 -11.96 8.03
N ARG A 258 -17.44 -12.86 9.01
CA ARG A 258 -16.93 -12.71 10.38
C ARG A 258 -15.89 -13.79 10.62
N HIS A 259 -14.61 -13.46 10.49
CA HIS A 259 -13.51 -14.37 10.84
C HIS A 259 -13.02 -14.07 12.26
N GLN A 260 -12.81 -15.12 13.06
CA GLN A 260 -12.11 -15.04 14.35
C GLN A 260 -10.76 -15.75 14.22
N ILE A 261 -9.68 -15.00 14.43
CA ILE A 261 -8.33 -15.58 14.51
C ILE A 261 -7.94 -15.64 15.98
N ARG A 262 -7.39 -16.78 16.39
CA ARG A 262 -6.73 -16.94 17.68
C ARG A 262 -5.25 -17.13 17.42
N ALA A 263 -4.45 -16.08 17.64
CA ALA A 263 -3.00 -16.17 17.56
C ALA A 263 -2.43 -16.28 18.98
N HIS A 264 -1.57 -17.28 19.20
CA HIS A 264 -0.80 -17.44 20.42
C HIS A 264 0.57 -16.78 20.22
N CYS A 265 0.78 -15.61 20.82
CA CYS A 265 2.08 -14.94 20.79
C CYS A 265 2.87 -15.31 22.04
N LEU A 266 3.91 -16.15 21.92
CA LEU A 266 4.88 -16.43 22.98
C LEU A 266 5.95 -15.32 23.01
N TYR A 267 6.12 -14.65 24.15
CA TYR A 267 7.20 -13.68 24.41
C TYR A 267 8.08 -14.15 25.56
#